data_AF-A0A8J2ZXW4-F1
#
_entry.id   AF-A0A8J2ZXW4-F1
#
_cell.length_a   1.000
_cell.length_b   1.000
_cell.length_c   1.000
_cell.angle_alpha   90.00
_cell.angle_beta   90.00
_cell.angle_gamma   90.00
#
_symmetry.space_group_name_H-M   'P 1'
#
loop_
_entity.id
_entity.type
_entity.pdbx_description
1 polymer ?
#
loop_
_entity_poly.entity_id
_entity_poly.type
_entity_poly.pdbx_seq_one_letter_code
_entity_poly.pdbx_strand_id
1 'polypeptide(L)'
;MNQVKLFIILFICFLLQGTVMQVFSLKSYGYDLVAAPYFILITVLMIGIFYSKAVALRYAVIFGFLTDVIYTNVWGVYAFCITLTAYLILLLGMHFNQHLIIVVIVSMLATIMLDLEVYGVYTLIGMANQNFIAYTQQHLSPTLILNTVFAIIVFYPFKKMMGALKDR
;
A
#
# COMPACT_ATOMS: atom_id res chain seq x y z
N MET A 1 0.68 0.00 22.64
CA MET A 1 1.23 0.99 21.68
C MET A 1 0.30 2.19 21.65
N ASN A 2 0.79 3.41 21.90
CA ASN A 2 -0.06 4.60 21.83
C ASN A 2 -0.50 4.78 20.37
N GLN A 3 -1.81 4.85 20.12
CA GLN A 3 -2.40 5.02 18.78
C GLN A 3 -1.73 6.16 17.99
N VAL A 4 -1.28 7.20 18.70
CA VAL A 4 -0.50 8.32 18.18
C VAL A 4 0.77 7.89 17.41
N LYS A 5 1.53 6.89 17.90
CA LYS A 5 2.76 6.43 17.21
C LYS A 5 2.45 5.78 15.86
N LEU A 6 1.39 4.97 15.80
CA LEU A 6 0.95 4.35 14.55
C LEU A 6 0.50 5.40 13.55
N PHE A 7 -0.30 6.36 14.01
CA PHE A 7 -0.76 7.47 13.19
C PHE A 7 0.42 8.26 12.62
N ILE A 8 1.43 8.61 13.43
CA ILE A 8 2.62 9.33 12.97
C ILE A 8 3.36 8.54 11.88
N ILE A 9 3.53 7.23 12.04
CA ILE A 9 4.21 6.40 11.04
C ILE A 9 3.42 6.37 9.73
N LEU A 10 2.11 6.15 9.81
CA LEU A 10 1.24 6.19 8.63
C LEU A 10 1.28 7.56 7.95
N PHE A 11 1.29 8.64 8.73
CA PHE A 11 1.40 9.99 8.22
C PHE A 11 2.75 10.28 7.55
N ILE A 12 3.85 9.78 8.11
CA ILE A 12 5.17 9.86 7.45
C ILE A 12 5.16 9.05 6.16
N CYS A 13 4.65 7.82 6.17
CA CYS A 13 4.52 6.99 4.97
C CYS A 13 3.62 7.64 3.91
N PHE A 14 2.56 8.32 4.33
CA PHE A 14 1.67 9.09 3.48
C PHE A 14 2.42 10.23 2.78
N LEU A 15 3.15 11.06 3.54
CA LEU A 15 3.95 12.14 2.98
C LEU A 15 5.03 11.61 2.02
N LEU A 16 5.71 10.52 2.40
CA LEU A 16 6.68 9.84 1.53
C LEU A 16 6.03 9.34 0.25
N GLN A 17 4.81 8.80 0.31
CA GLN A 17 4.06 8.37 -0.87
C GLN A 17 3.87 9.52 -1.84
N GLY A 18 3.39 10.68 -1.35
CA GLY A 18 3.24 11.89 -2.17
C GLY A 18 4.55 12.36 -2.80
N THR A 19 5.64 12.39 -2.03
CA THR A 19 6.96 12.77 -2.55
C THR A 19 7.45 11.81 -3.63
N VAL A 20 7.30 10.50 -3.41
CA VAL A 20 7.71 9.47 -4.37
C VAL A 20 6.85 9.51 -5.64
N MET A 21 5.55 9.78 -5.54
CA MET A 21 4.67 9.95 -6.71
C MET A 21 5.19 11.04 -7.66
N GLN A 22 5.72 12.14 -7.12
CA GLN A 22 6.25 13.24 -7.92
C GLN A 22 7.56 12.87 -8.64
N VAL A 23 8.43 12.09 -7.98
CA VAL A 23 9.76 11.75 -8.50
C VAL A 23 9.71 10.56 -9.48
N PHE A 24 8.84 9.57 -9.23
CA PHE A 24 8.79 8.32 -10.00
C PHE A 24 7.78 8.33 -11.17
N SER A 25 7.18 9.49 -11.48
CA SER A 25 6.55 9.70 -12.78
C SER A 25 7.65 9.99 -13.82
N LEU A 26 8.29 8.93 -14.34
CA LEU A 26 9.37 9.02 -15.34
C LEU A 26 8.89 9.53 -16.71
N LYS A 27 7.63 9.94 -16.82
CA LYS A 27 7.08 10.64 -17.99
C LYS A 27 7.91 11.88 -18.34
N SER A 28 8.47 12.55 -17.32
CA SER A 28 9.38 13.69 -17.46
C SER A 28 10.74 13.34 -18.08
N TYR A 29 11.12 12.06 -18.09
CA TYR A 29 12.38 11.54 -18.63
C TYR A 29 12.19 10.78 -19.95
N GLY A 30 10.98 10.83 -20.55
CA GLY A 30 10.69 10.21 -21.86
C GLY A 30 10.39 8.72 -21.82
N TYR A 31 10.21 8.13 -20.63
CA TYR A 31 9.77 6.75 -20.47
C TYR A 31 8.27 6.69 -20.11
N ASP A 32 7.50 5.84 -20.78
CA ASP A 32 6.11 5.54 -20.45
C ASP A 32 5.98 4.62 -19.22
N LEU A 33 6.89 4.74 -18.25
CA LEU A 33 6.88 3.95 -17.02
C LEU A 33 6.38 4.81 -15.86
N VAL A 34 5.34 4.35 -15.18
CA VAL A 34 4.76 5.06 -14.04
C VAL A 34 4.53 4.08 -12.89
N ALA A 35 5.31 4.24 -11.83
CA ALA A 35 5.16 3.43 -10.62
C ALA A 35 4.22 4.13 -9.61
N ALA A 36 3.20 3.42 -9.15
CA ALA A 36 2.32 3.87 -8.10
C ALA A 36 2.85 3.45 -6.71
N PRO A 37 3.24 4.37 -5.82
CA PRO A 37 3.62 4.01 -4.47
C PRO A 37 2.36 3.72 -3.64
N TYR A 38 2.23 2.49 -3.12
CA TYR A 38 1.15 2.06 -2.22
C TYR A 38 1.67 1.87 -0.79
N PHE A 39 2.41 2.85 -0.31
CA PHE A 39 3.06 2.81 1.01
C PHE A 39 2.03 2.75 2.13
N ILE A 40 0.88 3.41 1.97
CA ILE A 40 -0.23 3.30 2.92
C ILE A 40 -0.71 1.86 3.07
N LEU A 41 -0.93 1.14 1.95
CA LEU A 41 -1.36 -0.26 1.98
C LEU A 41 -0.35 -1.11 2.74
N ILE A 42 0.94 -0.99 2.39
CA ILE A 42 2.00 -1.79 3.02
C ILE A 42 2.07 -1.52 4.52
N THR A 43 2.05 -0.25 4.93
CA THR A 43 2.09 0.12 6.34
C THR A 43 0.86 -0.38 7.09
N VAL A 44 -0.33 -0.31 6.50
CA VAL A 44 -1.56 -0.89 7.05
C VAL A 44 -1.42 -2.40 7.25
N LEU A 45 -0.88 -3.12 6.27
CA LEU A 45 -0.65 -4.57 6.38
C LEU A 45 0.33 -4.89 7.51
N MET A 46 1.42 -4.11 7.67
CA MET A 46 2.35 -4.26 8.79
C MET A 46 1.63 -4.08 10.14
N ILE A 47 0.76 -3.08 10.26
CA ILE A 47 -0.05 -2.88 11.48
C ILE A 47 -0.97 -4.10 11.72
N GLY A 48 -1.56 -4.65 10.66
CA GLY A 48 -2.47 -5.80 10.77
C GLY A 48 -1.75 -7.10 11.14
N ILE A 49 -0.56 -7.33 10.58
CA ILE A 49 0.27 -8.52 10.79
C ILE A 49 0.91 -8.50 12.17
N PHE A 50 1.48 -7.36 12.58
CA PHE A 50 2.25 -7.29 13.81
C PHE A 50 1.41 -6.87 15.02
N TYR A 51 0.41 -6.00 14.86
CA TYR A 51 -0.30 -5.39 15.99
C TYR A 51 -1.78 -5.80 16.11
N SER A 52 -2.65 -5.34 15.21
CA SER A 52 -4.08 -5.61 15.30
C SER A 52 -4.78 -5.37 13.97
N LYS A 53 -5.49 -6.39 13.48
CA LYS A 53 -6.32 -6.33 12.27
C LYS A 53 -7.36 -5.21 12.34
N ALA A 54 -8.06 -5.08 13.47
CA ALA A 54 -9.09 -4.06 13.65
C ALA A 54 -8.53 -2.62 13.63
N VAL A 55 -7.30 -2.42 14.12
CA VAL A 55 -6.62 -1.13 14.06
C VAL A 55 -6.16 -0.84 12.63
N ALA A 56 -5.59 -1.83 11.95
CA ALA A 56 -5.17 -1.71 10.55
C ALA A 56 -6.32 -1.29 9.63
N LEU A 57 -7.48 -1.96 9.72
CA LEU A 57 -8.63 -1.67 8.87
C LEU A 57 -9.22 -0.28 9.10
N ARG A 58 -9.24 0.21 10.35
CA ARG A 58 -9.64 1.60 10.64
C ARG A 58 -8.70 2.60 9.96
N TYR A 59 -7.39 2.36 10.02
CA TYR A 59 -6.43 3.22 9.34
C TYR A 59 -6.47 3.07 7.81
N ALA A 60 -6.81 1.90 7.28
CA ALA A 60 -7.01 1.68 5.85
C ALA A 60 -8.09 2.61 5.29
N VAL A 61 -9.23 2.70 5.98
CA VAL A 61 -10.32 3.61 5.59
C VAL A 61 -9.88 5.07 5.69
N ILE A 62 -9.30 5.46 6.83
CA ILE A 62 -8.91 6.86 7.08
C ILE A 62 -7.84 7.34 6.10
N PHE A 63 -6.74 6.60 5.95
CA PHE A 63 -5.63 6.99 5.08
C PHE A 63 -5.91 6.70 3.60
N GLY A 64 -6.76 5.73 3.29
CA GLY A 64 -7.25 5.54 1.92
C GLY A 64 -8.12 6.71 1.48
N PHE A 65 -9.01 7.19 2.34
CA PHE A 65 -9.79 8.40 2.06
C PHE A 65 -8.89 9.65 1.99
N LEU A 66 -7.87 9.76 2.84
CA LEU A 66 -6.91 10.85 2.75
C LEU A 66 -6.11 10.81 1.43
N THR A 67 -5.79 9.61 0.94
CA THR A 67 -5.16 9.40 -0.38
C THR A 67 -6.06 9.89 -1.49
N ASP A 68 -7.35 9.58 -1.42
CA ASP A 68 -8.33 10.06 -2.40
C ASP A 68 -8.46 11.59 -2.42
N VAL A 69 -8.46 12.24 -1.25
CA VAL A 69 -8.62 13.70 -1.15
C VAL A 69 -7.38 14.46 -1.65
N ILE A 70 -6.18 13.91 -1.43
CA ILE A 70 -4.92 14.64 -1.64
C ILE A 70 -4.23 14.25 -2.95
N TYR A 71 -4.31 12.99 -3.37
CA TYR A 71 -3.53 12.47 -4.50
C TYR A 71 -4.36 12.09 -5.73
N THR A 72 -5.70 12.08 -5.64
CA THR A 72 -6.57 11.64 -6.73
C THR A 72 -7.70 12.63 -7.00
N ASN A 73 -8.36 12.47 -8.13
CA ASN A 73 -9.52 13.28 -8.52
C ASN A 73 -10.86 12.61 -8.18
N VAL A 74 -10.86 11.34 -7.77
CA VAL A 74 -12.07 10.56 -7.52
C VAL A 74 -12.07 10.12 -6.07
N TRP A 75 -13.04 10.63 -5.32
CA TRP A 75 -13.13 10.36 -3.90
C TRP A 75 -13.71 8.97 -3.61
N GLY A 76 -13.08 8.24 -2.69
CA GLY A 76 -13.54 6.95 -2.18
C GLY A 76 -12.99 5.71 -2.87
N VAL A 77 -12.28 5.84 -4.00
CA VAL A 77 -11.72 4.69 -4.73
C VAL A 77 -10.62 4.03 -3.90
N TYR A 78 -9.62 4.78 -3.45
CA TYR A 78 -8.54 4.24 -2.63
C TYR A 78 -9.01 3.88 -1.22
N ALA A 79 -9.94 4.64 -0.63
CA ALA A 79 -10.57 4.26 0.63
C ALA A 79 -11.19 2.85 0.54
N PHE A 80 -11.91 2.57 -0.55
CA PHE A 80 -12.52 1.28 -0.79
C PHE A 80 -11.49 0.19 -1.10
N CYS A 81 -10.66 0.36 -2.13
CA CYS A 81 -9.73 -0.66 -2.60
C CYS A 81 -8.64 -1.00 -1.56
N ILE A 82 -8.04 0.00 -0.89
CA ILE A 82 -7.05 -0.27 0.16
C ILE A 82 -7.69 -1.05 1.32
N THR A 83 -8.90 -0.66 1.73
CA THR A 83 -9.60 -1.35 2.82
C THR A 83 -9.99 -2.77 2.44
N LEU A 84 -10.52 -2.96 1.22
CA LEU A 84 -10.90 -4.27 0.70
C LEU A 84 -9.69 -5.20 0.60
N THR A 85 -8.62 -4.74 -0.05
CA THR A 85 -7.37 -5.48 -0.18
C THR A 85 -6.80 -5.83 1.20
N ALA A 86 -6.70 -4.87 2.11
CA ALA A 86 -6.19 -5.12 3.46
C ALA A 86 -7.06 -6.11 4.24
N TYR A 87 -8.38 -6.02 4.11
CA TYR A 87 -9.33 -6.96 4.72
C TYR A 87 -9.11 -8.39 4.23
N LEU A 88 -9.09 -8.59 2.91
CA LEU A 88 -8.92 -9.91 2.30
C LEU A 88 -7.58 -10.53 2.70
N ILE A 89 -6.50 -9.77 2.61
CA ILE A 89 -5.16 -10.24 2.97
C ILE A 89 -5.05 -10.60 4.45
N LEU A 90 -5.57 -9.75 5.34
CA LEU A 90 -5.53 -10.01 6.79
C LEU A 90 -6.50 -11.12 7.22
N LEU A 91 -7.55 -11.39 6.44
CA LEU A 91 -8.44 -12.52 6.65
C LEU A 91 -7.72 -13.85 6.35
N LEU A 92 -6.99 -13.92 5.24
CA LEU A 92 -6.16 -15.08 4.86
C LEU A 92 -5.02 -15.35 5.87
N GLY A 93 -4.60 -14.31 6.60
CA GLY A 93 -3.43 -14.28 7.46
C GLY A 93 -3.51 -14.93 8.84
N MET A 94 -4.33 -15.96 9.07
CA MET A 94 -4.45 -16.55 10.42
C MET A 94 -3.13 -17.10 10.99
N HIS A 95 -2.10 -17.33 10.15
CA HIS A 95 -0.76 -17.79 10.57
C HIS A 95 0.36 -17.09 9.80
N PHE A 96 0.29 -15.77 9.61
CA PHE A 96 1.46 -15.05 9.08
C PHE A 96 2.61 -15.16 10.09
N ASN A 97 3.57 -16.05 9.83
CA ASN A 97 4.82 -16.03 10.58
C ASN A 97 5.49 -14.68 10.30
N GLN A 98 6.01 -14.04 11.34
CA GLN A 98 6.68 -12.73 11.30
C GLN A 98 8.07 -12.80 10.60
N HIS A 99 8.19 -13.67 9.61
CA HIS A 99 9.35 -13.82 8.74
C HIS A 99 9.25 -12.84 7.57
N LEU A 100 10.39 -12.25 7.23
CA LEU A 100 10.51 -11.28 6.14
C LEU A 100 9.91 -11.81 4.84
N ILE A 101 10.21 -13.06 4.47
CA ILE A 101 9.76 -13.68 3.22
C ILE A 101 8.22 -13.67 3.11
N ILE A 102 7.51 -14.06 4.18
CA ILE A 102 6.05 -14.10 4.17
C ILE A 102 5.49 -12.69 4.02
N VAL A 103 6.02 -11.73 4.78
CA VAL A 103 5.55 -10.34 4.71
C VAL A 103 5.78 -9.74 3.33
N VAL A 104 6.91 -10.02 2.69
CA VAL A 104 7.20 -9.58 1.33
C VAL A 104 6.23 -10.20 0.33
N ILE A 105 6.02 -11.52 0.36
CA ILE A 105 5.08 -12.21 -0.55
C ILE A 105 3.66 -11.64 -0.38
N VAL A 106 3.22 -11.46 0.86
CA VAL A 106 1.90 -10.89 1.18
C VAL A 106 1.79 -9.45 0.67
N SER A 107 2.83 -8.64 0.82
CA SER A 107 2.85 -7.27 0.31
C SER A 107 2.83 -7.21 -1.22
N MET A 108 3.51 -8.14 -1.90
CA MET A 108 3.46 -8.27 -3.35
C MET A 108 2.06 -8.64 -3.84
N LEU A 109 1.44 -9.64 -3.23
CA LEU A 109 0.06 -10.05 -3.55
C LEU A 109 -0.92 -8.90 -3.33
N ALA A 110 -0.83 -8.22 -2.19
CA ALA A 110 -1.69 -7.08 -1.88
C ALA A 110 -1.48 -5.92 -2.86
N THR A 111 -0.24 -5.65 -3.27
CA THR A 111 0.08 -4.63 -4.27
C THR A 111 -0.59 -4.94 -5.60
N ILE A 112 -0.48 -6.19 -6.07
CA ILE A 112 -1.11 -6.63 -7.31
C ILE A 112 -2.64 -6.51 -7.22
N MET A 113 -3.23 -6.94 -6.10
CA MET A 113 -4.68 -6.85 -5.89
C MET A 113 -5.16 -5.40 -5.92
N LEU A 114 -4.53 -4.52 -5.14
CA LEU A 114 -4.90 -3.11 -5.10
C LEU A 114 -4.77 -2.44 -6.47
N ASP A 115 -3.66 -2.69 -7.18
CA ASP A 115 -3.41 -2.09 -8.50
C ASP A 115 -4.47 -2.51 -9.52
N LEU A 116 -4.82 -3.80 -9.54
CA LEU A 116 -5.87 -4.33 -10.41
C LEU A 116 -7.27 -3.85 -10.04
N GLU A 117 -7.59 -3.75 -8.74
CA GLU A 117 -8.86 -3.21 -8.26
C GLU A 117 -9.02 -1.75 -8.72
N VAL A 118 -7.98 -0.94 -8.51
CA VAL A 118 -7.96 0.47 -8.90
C VAL A 118 -8.08 0.63 -10.41
N TYR A 119 -7.31 -0.14 -11.20
CA TYR A 119 -7.42 -0.16 -12.65
C TYR A 119 -8.84 -0.55 -13.12
N GLY A 120 -9.42 -1.59 -12.50
CA GLY A 120 -10.77 -2.05 -12.81
C GLY A 120 -11.81 -0.96 -12.56
N VAL A 121 -11.76 -0.31 -11.39
CA VAL A 121 -12.68 0.79 -11.04
C VAL A 121 -12.51 1.96 -12.03
N TYR A 122 -11.28 2.39 -12.32
CA TYR A 122 -11.03 3.49 -13.25
C TYR A 122 -11.44 3.16 -14.70
N THR A 123 -11.35 1.89 -15.11
CA THR A 123 -11.85 1.44 -16.42
C THR A 123 -13.38 1.52 -16.47
N LEU A 124 -14.07 1.06 -15.43
CA LEU A 124 -15.54 1.07 -15.36
C LEU A 124 -16.14 2.49 -15.40
N ILE A 125 -15.45 3.47 -14.81
CA ILE A 125 -15.87 4.87 -14.85
C ILE A 125 -15.34 5.65 -16.07
N GLY A 126 -14.69 4.97 -17.03
CA GLY A 126 -14.22 5.55 -18.29
C GLY A 126 -13.00 6.46 -18.17
N MET A 127 -12.20 6.32 -17.10
CA MET A 127 -10.98 7.10 -16.86
C MET A 127 -9.68 6.38 -17.25
N ALA A 128 -9.72 5.06 -17.45
CA ALA A 128 -8.60 4.28 -17.95
C ALA A 128 -8.84 3.84 -19.41
N ASN A 129 -8.03 4.35 -20.34
CA ASN A 129 -8.15 4.08 -21.79
C ASN A 129 -7.03 3.17 -22.33
N GLN A 130 -6.08 2.79 -21.49
CA GLN A 130 -4.95 1.96 -21.87
C GLN A 130 -5.33 0.47 -21.88
N ASN A 131 -4.76 -0.28 -22.83
CA ASN A 131 -4.96 -1.72 -22.88
C ASN A 131 -4.30 -2.41 -21.67
N PHE A 132 -4.95 -3.45 -21.13
CA PHE A 132 -4.46 -4.22 -19.98
C PHE A 132 -3.01 -4.74 -20.11
N ILE A 133 -2.60 -5.18 -21.30
CA ILE A 133 -1.22 -5.67 -21.53
C ILE A 133 -0.22 -4.53 -21.37
N ALA A 134 -0.49 -3.37 -21.97
CA ALA A 134 0.35 -2.19 -21.84
C ALA A 134 0.40 -1.72 -20.39
N TYR A 135 -0.76 -1.65 -19.72
CA TYR A 135 -0.86 -1.29 -18.31
C TYR A 135 0.00 -2.19 -17.42
N THR A 136 -0.03 -3.51 -17.64
CA THR A 136 0.74 -4.47 -16.84
C THR A 136 2.26 -4.24 -16.98
N GLN A 137 2.72 -3.92 -18.18
CA GLN A 137 4.15 -3.71 -18.46
C GLN A 137 4.66 -2.32 -18.06
N GLN A 138 3.81 -1.30 -18.18
CA GLN A 138 4.18 0.10 -18.01
C GLN A 138 3.88 0.64 -16.60
N HIS A 139 2.87 0.08 -15.93
CA HIS A 139 2.43 0.49 -14.61
C HIS A 139 2.63 -0.59 -13.55
N LEU A 140 2.09 -1.79 -13.75
CA LEU A 140 2.07 -2.82 -12.69
C LEU A 140 3.47 -3.30 -12.32
N SER A 141 4.34 -3.58 -13.30
CA SER A 141 5.69 -4.10 -13.01
C SER A 141 6.59 -3.10 -12.26
N PRO A 142 6.71 -1.80 -12.64
CA PRO A 142 7.41 -0.82 -11.82
C PRO A 142 6.78 -0.65 -10.42
N THR A 143 5.46 -0.65 -10.36
CA THR A 143 4.69 -0.52 -9.11
C THR A 143 5.00 -1.67 -8.15
N LEU A 144 5.02 -2.90 -8.65
CA LEU A 144 5.34 -4.07 -7.85
C LEU A 144 6.76 -4.00 -7.28
N ILE A 145 7.74 -3.60 -8.10
CA ILE A 145 9.14 -3.46 -7.66
C ILE A 145 9.25 -2.40 -6.57
N LEU A 146 8.70 -1.21 -6.79
CA LEU A 146 8.75 -0.08 -5.85
C LEU A 146 8.17 -0.46 -4.48
N ASN A 147 6.98 -1.07 -4.49
CA ASN A 147 6.28 -1.47 -3.29
C ASN A 147 6.97 -2.64 -2.56
N THR A 148 7.54 -3.58 -3.30
CA THR A 148 8.34 -4.68 -2.72
C THR A 148 9.58 -4.14 -1.99
N VAL A 149 10.31 -3.22 -2.62
CA VAL A 149 11.47 -2.56 -2.01
C VAL A 149 11.06 -1.82 -0.73
N PHE A 150 9.96 -1.07 -0.78
CA PHE A 150 9.43 -0.37 0.39
C PHE A 150 9.06 -1.35 1.53
N ALA A 151 8.40 -2.47 1.21
CA ALA A 151 8.04 -3.48 2.21
C ALA A 151 9.27 -4.07 2.92
N ILE A 152 10.37 -4.33 2.19
CA ILE A 152 11.62 -4.81 2.77
C ILE A 152 12.24 -3.77 3.70
N ILE A 153 12.29 -2.50 3.27
CA ILE A 153 12.86 -1.40 4.06
C ILE A 153 12.08 -1.19 5.35
N VAL A 154 10.75 -1.21 5.27
CA VAL A 154 9.85 -0.91 6.41
C VAL A 154 9.65 -2.11 7.34
N PHE A 155 9.92 -3.34 6.88
CA PHE A 155 9.80 -4.53 7.71
C PHE A 155 10.66 -4.47 8.98
N TYR A 156 11.95 -4.14 8.86
CA TYR A 156 12.88 -4.12 9.99
C TYR A 156 12.51 -3.09 11.08
N PRO A 157 12.20 -1.82 10.77
CA PRO A 157 11.78 -0.87 11.80
C PRO A 157 10.48 -1.31 12.48
N PHE A 158 9.50 -1.85 11.73
CA PHE A 158 8.27 -2.38 12.32
C PHE A 158 8.53 -3.57 13.26
N LYS A 159 9.35 -4.53 12.83
CA LYS A 159 9.73 -5.68 13.65
C LYS A 159 10.43 -5.25 14.94
N LYS A 160 11.36 -4.28 14.87
CA LYS A 160 12.06 -3.74 16.04
C LYS A 160 11.11 -3.02 17.00
N MET A 161 10.22 -2.19 16.48
CA MET A 161 9.23 -1.47 17.29
C MET A 161 8.29 -2.42 18.04
N MET A 162 7.94 -3.53 17.42
CA MET A 162 7.03 -4.53 17.98
C MET A 162 7.74 -5.50 18.92
N GLY A 163 8.98 -5.91 18.60
CA GLY A 163 9.82 -6.74 19.48
C GLY A 163 10.14 -6.06 20.80
N ALA A 164 10.45 -4.76 20.78
CA ALA A 164 10.71 -3.96 21.99
C ALA A 164 9.50 -3.84 22.94
N LEU A 165 8.31 -4.28 22.52
CA LEU A 165 7.08 -4.28 23.32
C LEU A 165 6.73 -5.66 23.90
N LYS A 166 7.37 -6.74 23.45
CA LYS A 166 7.15 -8.10 23.97
C LYS A 166 8.00 -8.40 25.22
N ASP A 167 9.08 -7.64 25.40
CA ASP A 167 9.99 -7.71 26.56
C ASP A 167 9.59 -6.73 27.70
N ARG A 168 8.34 -6.24 27.70
CA ARG A 168 7.73 -5.45 28.78
C ARG A 168 6.37 -6.04 29.12
#